data_AF-A0A4Y4B6S0-F1
#
_entry.id   AF-A0A4Y4B6S0-F1
#
_cell.length_a   1.000
_cell.length_b   1.000
_cell.length_c   1.000
_cell.angle_alpha   90.00
_cell.angle_beta   90.00
_cell.angle_gamma   90.00
#
_symmetry.space_group_name_H-M   'P 1'
#
loop_
_entity.id
_entity.type
_entity.pdbx_description
1 polymer ?
#
loop_
_entity_poly.entity_id
_entity_poly.type
_entity_poly.pdbx_seq_one_letter_code
_entity_poly.pdbx_strand_id
1 'polypeptide(L)'
;MDGRRLGVELICRLLQVAPSSYYAAKTRTPSARAVRDEELIPQLVELWETNYCVYGVRKLWKAARRAGIMIGRDQTARLMRAAGIEGARRSKRVKTTRPDPASARYPDLVKRSSPRAPRTGSG
;
A
#
# COMPACT_ATOMS: atom_id res chain seq x y z
N MET A 1 -33.87 -14.52 11.40
CA MET A 1 -32.71 -13.77 11.92
C MET A 1 -33.13 -12.31 12.03
N ASP A 2 -33.84 -11.96 13.10
CA ASP A 2 -34.48 -10.64 13.23
C ASP A 2 -33.46 -9.62 13.75
N GLY A 3 -32.88 -8.85 12.83
CA GLY A 3 -32.04 -7.71 13.15
C GLY A 3 -32.87 -6.64 13.85
N ARG A 4 -32.80 -6.58 15.18
CA ARG A 4 -33.42 -5.49 15.97
C ARG A 4 -32.90 -4.16 15.44
N ARG A 5 -33.81 -3.27 15.00
CA ARG A 5 -33.47 -1.88 14.68
C ARG A 5 -33.01 -1.20 15.97
N LEU A 6 -31.71 -1.05 16.15
CA LEU A 6 -31.15 -0.33 17.29
C LEU A 6 -31.23 1.18 17.02
N GLY A 7 -31.75 1.93 17.99
CA GLY A 7 -31.77 3.39 17.92
C GLY A 7 -30.34 3.97 17.98
N VAL A 8 -30.12 5.10 17.30
CA VAL A 8 -28.81 5.79 17.24
C VAL A 8 -28.24 6.04 18.63
N GLU A 9 -29.08 6.41 19.61
CA GLU A 9 -28.65 6.65 20.99
C GLU A 9 -28.03 5.43 21.67
N LEU A 10 -28.58 4.23 21.45
CA LEU A 10 -28.05 3.00 22.02
C LEU A 10 -26.67 2.69 21.44
N ILE A 11 -26.54 2.83 20.11
CA ILE A 11 -25.28 2.59 19.39
C ILE A 11 -24.22 3.61 19.85
N CYS A 12 -24.59 4.89 19.91
CA CYS A 12 -23.73 5.96 20.38
C CYS A 12 -23.27 5.73 21.82
N ARG A 13 -24.16 5.29 22.72
CA ARG A 13 -23.81 4.94 24.10
C ARG A 13 -22.83 3.77 24.19
N LEU A 14 -23.05 2.71 23.43
CA LEU A 14 -22.15 1.54 23.39
C LEU A 14 -20.76 1.88 22.85
N LEU A 15 -20.69 2.76 21.84
CA LEU A 15 -19.44 3.24 21.26
C LEU A 15 -18.81 4.39 22.05
N GLN A 16 -19.45 4.85 23.14
CA GLN A 16 -19.04 6.02 23.94
C GLN A 16 -18.86 7.31 23.11
N VAL A 17 -19.76 7.53 22.14
CA VAL A 17 -19.81 8.72 21.29
C VAL A 17 -21.09 9.51 21.58
N ALA A 18 -21.03 10.84 21.58
CA ALA A 18 -22.22 11.67 21.72
C ALA A 18 -23.15 11.54 20.50
N PRO A 19 -24.49 11.39 20.67
CA PRO A 19 -25.43 11.32 19.54
C PRO A 19 -25.36 12.54 18.60
N SER A 20 -25.09 13.73 19.16
CA SER A 20 -24.87 14.95 18.37
C SER A 20 -23.66 14.85 17.44
N SER A 21 -22.59 14.18 17.88
CA SER A 21 -21.41 13.90 17.06
C SER A 21 -21.74 12.98 15.88
N TYR A 22 -22.61 11.98 16.09
CA TYR A 22 -23.10 11.13 15.00
C TYR A 22 -23.86 11.93 13.94
N TYR A 23 -24.84 12.76 14.35
CA TYR A 23 -25.61 13.55 13.39
C TYR A 23 -24.77 14.63 12.71
N ALA A 24 -23.82 15.24 13.44
CA ALA A 24 -22.86 16.17 12.86
C ALA A 24 -21.95 15.48 11.83
N ALA A 25 -21.45 14.28 12.11
CA ALA A 25 -20.67 13.50 11.15
C ALA A 25 -21.52 13.07 9.94
N LYS A 26 -22.79 12.72 10.16
CA LYS A 26 -23.72 12.30 9.09
C LYS A 26 -24.08 13.43 8.12
N THR A 27 -24.14 14.66 8.61
CA THR A 27 -24.54 15.84 7.81
C THR A 27 -23.37 16.68 7.33
N ARG A 28 -22.14 16.40 7.80
CA ARG A 28 -20.93 17.11 7.37
C ARG A 28 -20.75 17.01 5.87
N THR A 29 -20.70 18.16 5.21
CA THR A 29 -20.28 18.27 3.82
C THR A 29 -18.83 17.78 3.66
N PRO A 30 -18.48 17.19 2.51
CA PRO A 30 -17.12 16.75 2.27
C PRO A 30 -16.16 17.93 2.40
N SER A 31 -15.01 17.69 3.04
CA SER A 31 -13.95 18.70 3.12
C SER A 31 -13.43 19.04 1.72
N ALA A 32 -12.87 20.25 1.53
CA ALA A 32 -12.26 20.64 0.24
C ALA A 32 -11.21 19.62 -0.26
N ARG A 33 -10.52 18.95 0.67
CA ARG A 33 -9.59 17.87 0.34
C ARG A 33 -10.29 16.64 -0.22
N ALA A 34 -11.42 16.24 0.37
CA ALA A 34 -12.19 15.09 -0.07
C ALA A 34 -12.78 15.33 -1.47
N VAL A 35 -13.30 16.52 -1.73
CA VAL A 35 -13.79 16.93 -3.06
C VAL A 35 -12.66 16.84 -4.10
N ARG A 36 -11.49 17.42 -3.80
CA ARG A 36 -10.34 17.34 -4.71
C ARG A 36 -9.85 15.91 -4.94
N ASP A 37 -9.91 15.07 -3.92
CA ASP A 37 -9.52 13.67 -4.04
C ASP A 37 -10.50 12.89 -4.93
N GLU A 38 -11.80 13.16 -4.83
CA GLU A 38 -12.83 12.60 -5.72
C GLU A 38 -12.63 13.00 -7.18
N GLU A 39 -12.15 14.21 -7.46
CA GLU A 39 -11.79 14.66 -8.81
C GLU A 39 -10.51 13.99 -9.36
N LEU A 40 -9.55 13.68 -8.48
CA LEU A 40 -8.26 13.11 -8.86
C LEU A 40 -8.30 11.59 -9.04
N ILE A 41 -9.19 10.90 -8.33
CA ILE A 41 -9.30 9.43 -8.39
C ILE A 41 -9.58 8.95 -9.82
N PRO A 42 -10.60 9.46 -10.55
CA PRO A 42 -10.89 9.02 -11.91
C PRO A 42 -9.70 9.19 -12.86
N GLN A 43 -9.01 10.33 -12.79
CA GLN A 43 -7.83 10.61 -13.62
C GLN A 43 -6.69 9.62 -13.34
N LEU A 44 -6.49 9.25 -12.06
CA LEU A 44 -5.49 8.26 -11.68
C LEU A 44 -5.87 6.84 -12.12
N VAL A 45 -7.15 6.49 -12.08
CA VAL A 45 -7.66 5.19 -12.53
C VAL A 45 -7.49 5.07 -14.04
N GLU A 46 -7.93 6.06 -14.82
CA GLU A 46 -7.77 6.08 -16.28
C GLU A 46 -6.30 5.95 -16.70
N LEU A 47 -5.41 6.70 -16.03
CA LEU A 47 -3.98 6.60 -16.27
C LEU A 47 -3.42 5.22 -15.90
N TRP A 48 -3.93 4.59 -14.85
CA TRP A 48 -3.52 3.25 -14.45
C TRP A 48 -4.02 2.19 -15.45
N GLU A 49 -5.25 2.28 -15.91
CA GLU A 49 -5.86 1.40 -16.93
C GLU A 49 -5.12 1.51 -18.28
N THR A 50 -4.83 2.74 -18.71
CA THR A 50 -4.04 3.02 -19.92
C THR A 50 -2.62 2.44 -19.84
N ASN A 51 -2.09 2.23 -18.63
CA ASN A 51 -0.79 1.60 -18.37
C ASN A 51 -0.92 0.13 -17.95
N TYR A 52 -1.95 -0.56 -18.46
CA TYR A 52 -2.21 -2.00 -18.28
C TYR A 52 -2.27 -2.44 -16.82
N CYS A 53 -2.67 -1.55 -15.92
CA CYS A 53 -2.80 -1.83 -14.49
C CYS A 53 -1.46 -2.21 -13.80
N VAL A 54 -0.32 -2.00 -14.47
CA VAL A 54 1.00 -2.38 -13.97
C VAL A 54 1.56 -1.36 -12.97
N TYR A 55 1.10 -0.11 -13.06
CA TYR A 55 1.72 0.99 -12.33
C TYR A 55 1.33 1.01 -10.86
N GLY A 56 2.30 0.69 -10.00
CA GLY A 56 2.22 0.98 -8.58
C GLY A 56 2.48 2.47 -8.29
N VAL A 57 2.29 2.86 -7.02
CA VAL A 57 2.41 4.23 -6.49
C VAL A 57 3.51 5.08 -7.16
N ARG A 58 4.75 4.58 -7.19
CA ARG A 58 5.89 5.35 -7.69
C ARG A 58 5.81 5.63 -9.20
N LYS A 59 5.33 4.67 -9.98
CA LYS A 59 5.22 4.81 -11.45
C LYS A 59 4.00 5.67 -11.79
N LEU A 60 2.88 5.44 -11.12
CA LEU A 60 1.67 6.20 -11.32
C LEU A 60 1.87 7.68 -10.94
N TRP A 61 2.53 7.97 -9.83
CA TRP A 61 2.89 9.34 -9.43
C TRP A 61 3.72 10.06 -10.50
N LYS A 62 4.74 9.40 -11.07
CA LYS A 62 5.55 9.98 -12.15
C LYS A 62 4.75 10.16 -13.44
N ALA A 63 3.85 9.24 -13.75
CA ALA A 63 2.97 9.35 -14.91
C ALA A 63 1.98 10.50 -14.74
N ALA A 64 1.37 10.65 -13.56
CA ALA A 64 0.46 11.74 -13.24
C ALA A 64 1.14 13.10 -13.37
N ARG A 65 2.38 13.25 -12.86
CA ARG A 65 3.15 14.48 -13.05
C ARG A 65 3.46 14.79 -14.51
N ARG A 66 3.72 13.77 -15.34
CA ARG A 66 3.91 13.96 -16.80
C ARG A 66 2.61 14.34 -17.51
N ALA A 67 1.47 13.89 -17.00
CA ALA A 67 0.15 14.30 -17.47
C ALA A 67 -0.32 15.67 -16.92
N GLY A 68 0.55 16.41 -16.22
CA GLY A 68 0.21 17.73 -15.66
C GLY A 68 -0.52 17.69 -14.32
N ILE A 69 -0.75 16.50 -13.75
CA ILE A 69 -1.45 16.34 -12.47
C ILE A 69 -0.45 16.59 -11.32
N MET A 70 -0.62 17.72 -10.63
CA MET A 70 0.23 18.15 -9.52
C MET A 70 -0.17 17.45 -8.22
N ILE A 71 0.31 16.22 -8.03
CA ILE A 71 0.07 15.40 -6.84
C ILE A 71 1.36 14.90 -6.19
N GLY A 72 1.31 14.71 -4.87
CA GLY A 72 2.40 14.10 -4.10
C GLY A 72 2.44 12.58 -4.22
N ARG A 73 3.60 11.98 -3.95
CA ARG A 73 3.75 10.50 -3.92
C ARG A 73 2.82 9.85 -2.90
N ASP A 74 2.77 10.38 -1.68
CA ASP A 74 1.97 9.80 -0.60
C ASP A 74 0.48 10.07 -0.80
N GLN A 75 0.14 11.20 -1.43
CA GLN A 75 -1.21 11.45 -1.91
C GLN A 75 -1.62 10.40 -2.93
N THR A 76 -0.77 10.11 -3.92
CA THR A 76 -1.01 9.03 -4.90
C THR A 76 -1.24 7.69 -4.20
N ALA A 77 -0.40 7.35 -3.21
CA ALA A 77 -0.55 6.10 -2.45
C ALA A 77 -1.90 6.00 -1.74
N ARG A 78 -2.34 7.10 -1.12
CA ARG A 78 -3.63 7.19 -0.44
C ARG A 78 -4.80 7.09 -1.41
N LEU A 79 -4.74 7.80 -2.55
CA LEU A 79 -5.79 7.76 -3.57
C LEU A 79 -5.89 6.39 -4.23
N MET A 80 -4.76 5.73 -4.51
CA MET A 80 -4.75 4.35 -4.99
C MET A 80 -5.46 3.41 -4.01
N ARG A 81 -5.21 3.56 -2.70
CA ARG A 81 -5.91 2.77 -1.67
C ARG A 81 -7.40 3.07 -1.62
N ALA A 82 -7.79 4.34 -1.71
CA ALA A 82 -9.20 4.75 -1.72
C ALA A 82 -9.95 4.20 -2.95
N ALA A 83 -9.28 4.15 -4.11
CA ALA A 83 -9.82 3.62 -5.35
C ALA A 83 -9.68 2.09 -5.49
N GLY A 84 -9.02 1.40 -4.56
CA GLY A 84 -8.80 -0.05 -4.61
C GLY A 84 -7.84 -0.52 -5.71
N ILE A 85 -7.08 0.39 -6.35
CA ILE A 85 -6.13 0.04 -7.40
C ILE A 85 -4.74 -0.27 -6.83
N GLU A 86 -4.07 -1.25 -7.43
CA GLU A 86 -2.69 -1.59 -7.09
C GLU A 86 -1.85 -1.85 -8.32
N GLY A 87 -0.53 -1.69 -8.18
CA GLY A 87 0.40 -2.06 -9.23
C GLY A 87 0.70 -3.55 -9.24
N ALA A 88 0.99 -4.09 -10.42
CA ALA A 88 1.40 -5.48 -10.57
C ALA A 88 2.57 -5.84 -9.63
N ARG A 89 2.37 -6.88 -8.81
CA ARG A 89 3.39 -7.47 -7.94
C ARG A 89 3.85 -8.79 -8.54
N ARG A 90 5.17 -9.05 -8.53
CA ARG A 90 5.70 -10.36 -8.91
C ARG A 90 5.37 -11.35 -7.79
N SER A 91 4.37 -12.20 -8.00
CA SER A 91 3.82 -13.10 -6.98
C SER A 91 4.76 -14.25 -6.57
N LYS A 92 5.80 -14.56 -7.37
CA LYS A 92 6.69 -15.69 -7.07
C LYS A 92 8.15 -15.40 -7.41
N ARG A 93 9.03 -15.46 -6.41
CA ARG A 93 10.47 -15.59 -6.60
C ARG A 93 10.75 -17.08 -6.80
N VAL A 94 10.82 -17.55 -8.04
CA VAL A 94 11.23 -18.92 -8.34
C VAL A 94 12.73 -19.04 -7.99
N LYS A 95 13.05 -19.84 -6.97
CA LYS A 95 14.43 -20.29 -6.74
C LYS A 95 14.67 -21.48 -7.66
N THR A 96 15.25 -21.23 -8.83
CA THR A 96 15.58 -22.28 -9.81
C THR A 96 16.60 -23.27 -9.27
N THR A 97 17.43 -22.84 -8.32
CA THR A 97 18.55 -23.64 -7.80
C THR A 97 18.44 -23.75 -6.28
N ARG A 98 18.31 -24.99 -5.78
CA ARG A 98 18.59 -25.33 -4.39
C ARG A 98 20.07 -25.78 -4.34
N PRO A 99 20.95 -25.09 -3.60
CA PRO A 99 22.34 -25.52 -3.47
C PRO A 99 22.39 -26.91 -2.83
N ASP A 100 23.05 -27.85 -3.47
CA ASP A 100 23.36 -29.15 -2.88
C ASP A 100 24.53 -28.98 -1.90
N PRO A 101 24.34 -29.21 -0.59
CA PRO A 101 25.41 -29.10 0.39
C PRO A 101 26.51 -30.15 0.21
N ALA A 102 26.25 -31.24 -0.53
CA ALA A 102 27.24 -32.27 -0.86
C ALA A 102 28.04 -31.96 -2.14
N SER A 103 27.64 -30.92 -2.90
CA SER A 103 28.36 -30.54 -4.12
C SER A 103 29.72 -29.92 -3.78
N ALA A 104 30.77 -30.38 -4.48
CA ALA A 104 32.10 -29.83 -4.34
C ALA A 104 32.09 -28.34 -4.73
N ARG A 105 32.49 -27.47 -3.80
CA ARG A 105 32.66 -26.05 -4.11
C ARG A 105 33.82 -25.90 -5.09
N TYR A 106 33.57 -25.23 -6.20
CA TYR A 106 34.62 -24.91 -7.17
C TYR A 106 35.73 -24.10 -6.48
N PRO A 107 37.02 -24.43 -6.70
CA PRO A 107 38.12 -23.75 -6.02
C PRO A 107 38.14 -22.26 -6.35
N ASP A 108 38.33 -21.41 -5.34
CA ASP A 108 38.47 -19.96 -5.53
C ASP A 108 39.83 -19.65 -6.17
N LEU A 109 39.84 -19.52 -7.50
CA LEU A 109 41.04 -19.18 -8.27
C LEU A 109 41.53 -17.74 -8.02
N VAL A 110 40.76 -16.91 -7.32
CA VAL A 110 41.08 -15.49 -7.06
C VAL A 110 41.68 -15.30 -5.65
N LYS A 111 41.93 -16.38 -4.89
CA LYS A 111 42.59 -16.38 -3.57
C LYS A 111 42.10 -15.27 -2.64
N ARG A 112 40.78 -15.07 -2.51
CA ARG A 112 40.24 -14.01 -1.65
C ARG A 112 40.32 -14.45 -0.18
N SER A 113 41.36 -14.00 0.54
CA SER A 113 41.46 -14.17 1.98
C SER A 113 40.65 -13.09 2.71
N SER A 114 39.40 -13.39 3.09
CA SER A 114 38.70 -12.57 4.08
C SER A 114 38.82 -13.23 5.46
N PRO A 115 39.41 -12.57 6.48
CA PRO A 115 39.53 -13.15 7.80
C PRO A 115 38.14 -13.40 8.40
N ARG A 116 37.91 -14.65 8.83
CA ARG A 116 36.72 -15.04 9.59
C ARG A 116 36.84 -14.43 10.99
N ALA A 117 36.03 -13.43 11.30
CA ALA A 117 35.96 -12.91 12.66
C ALA A 117 35.53 -14.03 13.63
N PRO A 118 36.21 -14.22 14.79
CA PRO A 118 35.80 -15.22 15.76
C PRO A 118 34.46 -14.85 16.38
N ARG A 119 33.55 -15.83 16.48
CA ARG A 119 32.30 -15.69 17.23
C ARG A 119 32.64 -15.86 18.71
N THR A 120 32.80 -14.76 19.44
CA THR A 120 32.86 -14.81 20.90
C THR A 120 31.45 -15.07 21.43
N GLY A 121 31.20 -16.28 21.92
CA GLY A 121 30.07 -16.58 22.80
C GLY A 121 30.57 -16.57 24.24
N SER A 122 30.08 -15.63 25.05
CA SER A 122 30.21 -15.68 26.51
C SER A 122 29.21 -16.71 27.06
N GLY A 123 29.68 -17.60 27.94
CA GLY A 123 28.83 -18.32 28.87
C GLY A 123 28.33 -17.42 29.98
#